data_AF-A0A3M1G2J3-F1
#
_entry.id   AF-A0A3M1G2J3-F1
#
_cell.length_a   1.000
_cell.length_b   1.000
_cell.length_c   1.000
_cell.angle_alpha   90.00
_cell.angle_beta   90.00
_cell.angle_gamma   90.00
#
_symmetry.space_group_name_H-M   'P 1'
#
loop_
_entity.id
_entity.type
_entity.pdbx_description
1 polymer ?
#
loop_
_entity_poly.entity_id
_entity_poly.type
_entity_poly.pdbx_seq_one_letter_code
_entity_poly.pdbx_strand_id
1 'polypeptide(L)'
;MPKKILQDIIQDFSSEKFTHFFRLKNRSFRPAIESLHYYDDQDFSNCLFIGEIPFDSTSRLGIYSFHVPKALTERSGKKAQYEKGKRILKETNSEAGIFIFYDREGNFRFSLITVTYSGTRRQFSHFKRYTYFVSPAFTNKTFLKQVGEADFSSIDSLKEAFSVE
;
A
#
# COMPACT_ATOMS: atom_id res chain seq x y z
N MET A 1 7.15 -18.37 4.06
CA MET A 1 5.78 -18.08 4.56
C MET A 1 5.59 -16.56 4.59
N PRO A 2 4.53 -16.00 3.98
CA PRO A 2 4.32 -14.55 3.86
C PRO A 2 4.37 -13.79 5.19
N LYS A 3 3.78 -14.37 6.26
CA LYS A 3 3.77 -13.78 7.59
C LYS A 3 5.16 -13.52 8.17
N LYS A 4 6.12 -14.44 7.98
CA LYS A 4 7.50 -14.27 8.48
C LYS A 4 8.21 -13.08 7.82
N ILE A 5 7.93 -12.83 6.54
CA ILE A 5 8.50 -11.69 5.79
C ILE A 5 7.89 -10.39 6.30
N LEU A 6 6.58 -10.35 6.55
CA LEU A 6 5.97 -9.18 7.17
C LEU A 6 6.54 -8.91 8.57
N GLN A 7 6.81 -9.94 9.37
CA GLN A 7 7.47 -9.78 10.67
C GLN A 7 8.88 -9.19 10.53
N ASP A 8 9.65 -9.66 9.55
CA ASP A 8 10.98 -9.11 9.24
C ASP A 8 10.91 -7.63 8.81
N ILE A 9 9.97 -7.29 7.91
CA ILE A 9 9.73 -5.90 7.48
C ILE A 9 9.34 -5.00 8.66
N ILE A 10 8.56 -5.51 9.61
CA ILE A 10 8.14 -4.74 10.79
C ILE A 10 9.33 -4.42 11.70
N GLN A 11 10.28 -5.36 11.85
CA GLN A 11 11.44 -5.17 12.72
C GLN A 11 12.53 -4.31 12.06
N ASP A 12 12.69 -4.45 10.75
CA ASP A 12 13.69 -3.73 9.96
C ASP A 12 13.08 -3.34 8.62
N PHE A 13 12.47 -2.15 8.60
CA PHE A 13 11.69 -1.68 7.46
C PHE A 13 12.59 -1.44 6.24
N SER A 14 12.20 -2.06 5.12
CA SER A 14 12.74 -1.73 3.80
C SER A 14 11.65 -1.91 2.76
N SER A 15 11.47 -0.91 1.89
CA SER A 15 10.52 -0.96 0.78
C SER A 15 10.79 -2.14 -0.15
N GLU A 16 12.06 -2.51 -0.35
CA GLU A 16 12.43 -3.59 -1.28
C GLU A 16 12.03 -4.97 -0.75
N LYS A 17 11.99 -5.18 0.57
CA LYS A 17 11.55 -6.44 1.18
C LYS A 17 10.10 -6.79 0.81
N PHE A 18 9.27 -5.79 0.50
CA PHE A 18 7.91 -6.03 0.01
C PHE A 18 7.88 -6.75 -1.34
N THR A 19 8.91 -6.66 -2.17
CA THR A 19 8.96 -7.42 -3.43
C THR A 19 8.86 -8.92 -3.17
N HIS A 20 9.58 -9.42 -2.16
CA HIS A 20 9.54 -10.83 -1.78
C HIS A 20 8.17 -11.22 -1.21
N PHE A 21 7.56 -10.35 -0.39
CA PHE A 21 6.21 -10.56 0.10
C PHE A 21 5.19 -10.70 -1.05
N PHE A 22 5.15 -9.74 -1.98
CA PHE A 22 4.18 -9.75 -3.07
C PHE A 22 4.40 -10.90 -4.06
N ARG A 23 5.66 -11.30 -4.33
CA ARG A 23 5.96 -12.51 -5.13
C ARG A 23 5.34 -13.78 -4.54
N LEU A 24 5.30 -13.89 -3.21
CA LEU A 24 4.66 -15.03 -2.55
C LEU A 24 3.13 -14.92 -2.52
N LYS A 25 2.57 -13.70 -2.51
CA LYS A 25 1.13 -13.48 -2.48
C LYS A 25 0.47 -13.66 -3.84
N ASN A 26 1.15 -13.30 -4.93
CA ASN A 26 0.62 -13.48 -6.27
C ASN A 26 1.76 -13.79 -7.27
N ARG A 27 1.64 -14.91 -8.00
CA ARG A 27 2.65 -15.37 -8.98
C ARG A 27 2.78 -14.45 -10.18
N SER A 28 1.75 -13.64 -10.47
CA SER A 28 1.74 -12.65 -11.55
C SER A 28 2.38 -11.32 -11.14
N PHE A 29 2.83 -11.16 -9.89
CA PHE A 29 3.47 -9.94 -9.44
C PHE A 29 4.72 -9.62 -10.29
N ARG A 30 4.76 -8.41 -10.85
CA ARG A 30 5.83 -7.86 -11.67
C ARG A 30 6.60 -6.82 -10.86
N PRO A 31 7.76 -7.17 -10.29
CA PRO A 31 8.61 -6.21 -9.57
C PRO A 31 9.25 -5.23 -10.55
N ALA A 32 9.38 -3.97 -10.15
CA ALA A 32 10.01 -2.92 -10.96
C ALA A 32 11.08 -2.14 -10.17
N ILE A 33 10.79 -1.74 -8.92
CA ILE A 33 11.65 -0.87 -8.10
C ILE A 33 12.13 0.35 -8.89
N GLU A 34 11.19 1.23 -9.24
CA GLU A 34 11.46 2.44 -10.00
C GLU A 34 11.32 3.68 -9.12
N SER A 35 12.26 4.61 -9.27
CA SER A 35 12.17 5.93 -8.64
C SER A 35 11.05 6.75 -9.25
N LEU A 36 10.15 7.23 -8.41
CA LEU A 36 9.11 8.18 -8.75
C LEU A 36 9.41 9.57 -8.18
N HIS A 37 10.67 10.01 -8.25
CA HIS A 37 11.13 11.30 -7.70
C HIS A 37 10.28 12.52 -8.12
N TYR A 38 9.59 12.44 -9.26
CA TYR A 38 8.65 13.48 -9.72
C TYR A 38 7.38 13.59 -8.84
N TYR A 39 7.13 12.64 -7.96
CA TYR A 39 6.12 12.71 -6.90
C TYR A 39 6.67 13.17 -5.54
N ASP A 40 7.99 13.39 -5.40
CA ASP A 40 8.55 13.96 -4.18
C ASP A 40 8.03 15.40 -3.99
N ASP A 41 7.76 15.78 -2.75
CA ASP A 41 7.34 17.11 -2.34
C ASP A 41 7.75 17.39 -0.88
N GLN A 42 7.19 18.44 -0.27
CA GLN A 42 7.49 18.82 1.12
C GLN A 42 7.13 17.74 2.14
N ASP A 43 6.10 16.93 1.87
CA ASP A 43 5.57 15.94 2.82
C ASP A 43 6.04 14.50 2.50
N PHE A 44 6.51 14.25 1.28
CA PHE A 44 6.91 12.92 0.82
C PHE A 44 8.22 12.96 0.03
N SER A 45 9.13 12.04 0.34
CA SER A 45 10.38 11.85 -0.41
C SER A 45 10.61 10.38 -0.73
N ASN A 46 11.63 10.06 -1.52
CA ASN A 46 11.98 8.68 -1.87
C ASN A 46 10.75 7.90 -2.39
N CYS A 47 9.94 8.56 -3.23
CA CYS A 47 8.78 7.90 -3.82
C CYS A 47 9.26 6.76 -4.73
N LEU A 48 8.72 5.56 -4.53
CA LEU A 48 9.09 4.37 -5.31
C LEU A 48 7.84 3.64 -5.82
N PHE A 49 7.92 3.18 -7.06
CA PHE A 49 7.06 2.14 -7.60
C PHE A 49 7.72 0.78 -7.37
N ILE A 50 7.14 -0.04 -6.50
CA ILE A 50 7.71 -1.34 -6.15
C ILE A 50 7.40 -2.37 -7.24
N GLY A 51 6.22 -2.27 -7.86
CA GLY A 51 5.76 -3.16 -8.91
C GLY A 51 4.24 -3.21 -9.01
N GLU A 52 3.73 -4.14 -9.79
CA GLU A 52 2.29 -4.31 -10.02
C GLU A 52 1.85 -5.78 -10.03
N ILE A 53 0.57 -6.00 -9.78
CA ILE A 53 -0.11 -7.27 -10.02
C ILE A 53 -1.17 -7.02 -11.12
N PRO A 54 -0.99 -7.53 -12.34
CA PRO A 54 -2.05 -7.52 -13.34
C PRO A 54 -3.10 -8.57 -12.95
N PHE A 55 -4.37 -8.17 -12.90
CA PHE A 55 -5.49 -9.08 -12.69
C PHE A 55 -6.06 -9.56 -14.03
N ASP A 56 -6.16 -8.65 -14.99
CA ASP A 56 -6.59 -8.93 -16.36
C ASP A 56 -5.96 -7.91 -17.35
N SER A 57 -6.49 -7.81 -18.58
CA SER A 57 -6.01 -6.88 -19.61
C SER A 57 -6.21 -5.40 -19.28
N THR A 58 -7.07 -5.09 -18.32
CA THR A 58 -7.54 -3.75 -17.98
C THR A 58 -7.36 -3.38 -16.51
N SER A 59 -7.40 -4.38 -15.61
CA SER A 59 -7.30 -4.18 -14.17
C SER A 59 -5.96 -4.62 -13.61
N ARG A 60 -5.42 -3.79 -12.71
CA ARG A 60 -4.14 -4.01 -12.04
C ARG A 60 -4.12 -3.37 -10.65
N LEU A 61 -3.26 -3.91 -9.79
CA LEU A 61 -2.88 -3.33 -8.52
C LEU A 61 -1.46 -2.77 -8.61
N GLY A 62 -1.28 -1.46 -8.43
CA GLY A 62 0.06 -0.87 -8.26
C GLY A 62 0.52 -0.88 -6.80
N ILE A 63 1.81 -1.12 -6.55
CA ILE A 63 2.41 -1.09 -5.22
C ILE A 63 3.43 0.05 -5.17
N TYR A 64 3.26 0.94 -4.19
CA TYR A 64 4.06 2.16 -4.06
C TYR A 64 4.57 2.34 -2.62
N SER A 65 5.72 2.98 -2.47
CA SER A 65 6.21 3.42 -1.16
C SER A 65 6.68 4.87 -1.13
N PHE A 66 6.58 5.51 0.04
CA PHE A 66 6.87 6.92 0.23
C PHE A 66 7.51 7.12 1.61
N HIS A 67 8.68 7.74 1.66
CA HIS A 67 9.24 8.21 2.91
C HIS A 67 8.49 9.46 3.37
N VAL A 68 8.10 9.50 4.64
CA VAL A 68 7.45 10.62 5.31
C VAL A 68 8.44 11.19 6.33
N PRO A 69 8.92 12.44 6.16
CA PRO A 69 9.87 13.03 7.09
C PRO A 69 9.34 13.21 8.52
N LYS A 70 8.02 13.36 8.65
CA LYS A 70 7.32 13.50 9.94
C LYS A 70 6.98 12.12 10.50
N ALA A 71 7.14 11.94 11.81
CA ALA A 71 6.78 10.70 12.50
C ALA A 71 5.29 10.35 12.27
N LEU A 72 5.04 9.08 11.94
CA LEU A 72 3.71 8.56 11.72
C LEU A 72 3.07 8.17 13.06
N THR A 73 1.83 8.59 13.26
CA THR A 73 1.01 8.15 14.39
C THR A 73 -0.21 7.37 13.89
N GLU A 74 -1.08 6.87 14.77
CA GLU A 74 -2.34 6.28 14.29
C GLU A 74 -3.31 7.32 13.67
N ARG A 75 -3.19 8.60 14.06
CA ARG A 75 -4.21 9.63 13.83
C ARG A 75 -3.81 10.71 12.81
N SER A 76 -2.54 11.09 12.74
CA SER A 76 -2.07 12.23 11.92
C SER A 76 -1.71 11.84 10.47
N GLY A 77 -1.75 12.77 9.51
CA GLY A 77 -1.17 12.58 8.17
C GLY A 77 -1.95 11.70 7.18
N LYS A 78 -2.98 10.97 7.60
CA LYS A 78 -3.78 10.08 6.72
C LYS A 78 -4.38 10.81 5.51
N LYS A 79 -4.82 12.06 5.68
CA LYS A 79 -5.42 12.86 4.58
C LYS A 79 -4.42 13.15 3.47
N ALA A 80 -3.23 13.64 3.81
CA ALA A 80 -2.19 13.95 2.82
C ALA A 80 -1.74 12.70 2.06
N GLN A 81 -1.56 11.58 2.78
CA GLN A 81 -1.23 10.28 2.22
C GLN A 81 -2.29 9.76 1.25
N TYR A 82 -3.56 9.86 1.62
CA TYR A 82 -4.67 9.48 0.78
C TYR A 82 -4.76 10.33 -0.49
N GLU A 83 -4.59 11.65 -0.39
CA GLU A 83 -4.58 12.52 -1.58
C GLU A 83 -3.40 12.24 -2.51
N LYS A 84 -2.21 11.90 -1.96
CA LYS A 84 -1.06 11.43 -2.75
C LYS A 84 -1.42 10.18 -3.55
N GLY A 85 -1.97 9.16 -2.89
CA GLY A 85 -2.35 7.91 -3.56
C GLY A 85 -3.45 8.12 -4.61
N LYS A 86 -4.47 8.94 -4.31
CA LYS A 86 -5.49 9.32 -5.30
C LYS A 86 -4.92 9.99 -6.54
N ARG A 87 -3.96 10.90 -6.36
CA ARG A 87 -3.30 11.59 -7.48
C ARG A 87 -2.61 10.58 -8.39
N ILE A 88 -1.86 9.65 -7.82
CA ILE A 88 -1.15 8.59 -8.57
C ILE A 88 -2.15 7.69 -9.32
N LEU A 89 -3.24 7.25 -8.70
CA LEU A 89 -4.26 6.45 -9.40
C LEU A 89 -4.93 7.19 -10.56
N LYS A 90 -5.14 8.51 -10.44
CA LYS A 90 -5.67 9.34 -11.52
C LYS A 90 -4.70 9.41 -12.70
N GLU A 91 -3.44 9.73 -12.42
CA GLU A 91 -2.41 9.93 -13.45
C GLU A 91 -2.04 8.63 -14.16
N THR A 92 -2.00 7.51 -13.43
CA THR A 92 -1.69 6.18 -13.98
C THR A 92 -2.89 5.45 -14.56
N ASN A 93 -4.08 6.06 -14.49
CA ASN A 93 -5.36 5.45 -14.85
C ASN A 93 -5.59 4.07 -14.19
N SER A 94 -5.17 3.91 -12.94
CA SER A 94 -5.22 2.62 -12.23
C SER A 94 -6.46 2.53 -11.33
N GLU A 95 -7.03 1.33 -11.25
CA GLU A 95 -8.25 1.07 -10.46
C GLU A 95 -7.95 0.77 -9.00
N ALA A 96 -6.73 0.35 -8.66
CA ALA A 96 -6.33 0.09 -7.29
C ALA A 96 -4.85 0.30 -7.06
N GLY A 97 -4.49 0.62 -5.82
CA GLY A 97 -3.10 0.62 -5.39
C GLY A 97 -2.94 0.37 -3.90
N ILE A 98 -1.82 -0.26 -3.56
CA ILE A 98 -1.30 -0.34 -2.20
C ILE A 98 -0.24 0.76 -2.06
N PHE A 99 -0.43 1.59 -1.04
CA PHE A 99 0.43 2.73 -0.73
C PHE A 99 1.04 2.52 0.65
N ILE A 100 2.38 2.46 0.68
CA ILE A 100 3.18 2.17 1.88
C ILE A 100 3.90 3.45 2.28
N PHE A 101 3.40 4.15 3.30
CA PHE A 101 4.03 5.36 3.82
C PHE A 101 4.85 5.00 5.04
N TYR A 102 6.14 5.31 5.06
CA TYR A 102 7.04 4.95 6.15
C TYR A 102 7.78 6.15 6.71
N ASP A 103 8.12 6.12 8.00
CA ASP A 103 8.97 7.14 8.64
C ASP A 103 10.35 6.59 8.99
N ARG A 104 11.17 7.43 9.63
CA ARG A 104 12.52 7.09 10.09
C ARG A 104 12.56 6.19 11.31
N GLU A 105 11.45 6.03 12.02
CA GLU A 105 11.34 5.20 13.22
C GLU A 105 10.97 3.74 12.86
N GLY A 106 10.77 3.45 11.57
CA GLY A 106 10.35 2.14 11.08
C GLY A 106 8.83 1.92 11.18
N ASN A 107 8.05 2.95 11.54
CA ASN A 107 6.61 2.86 11.45
C ASN A 107 6.18 2.98 9.99
N PHE A 108 5.10 2.31 9.62
CA PHE A 108 4.51 2.49 8.32
C PHE A 108 2.99 2.38 8.32
N ARG A 109 2.37 3.00 7.31
CA ARG A 109 0.96 2.81 6.97
C ARG A 109 0.85 2.03 5.69
N PHE A 110 0.09 0.94 5.75
CA PHE A 110 -0.23 0.09 4.62
C PHE A 110 -1.68 0.34 4.21
N SER A 111 -1.87 1.09 3.13
CA SER A 111 -3.17 1.58 2.70
C SER A 111 -3.58 1.01 1.35
N LEU A 112 -4.80 0.51 1.24
CA LEU A 112 -5.43 0.17 -0.03
C LEU A 112 -6.34 1.32 -0.45
N ILE A 113 -6.15 1.82 -1.68
CA ILE A 113 -7.06 2.78 -2.31
C ILE A 113 -7.58 2.13 -3.59
N THR A 114 -8.91 2.07 -3.73
CA THR A 114 -9.58 1.54 -4.91
C THR A 114 -10.44 2.61 -5.56
N VAL A 115 -10.66 2.48 -6.86
CA VAL A 115 -11.57 3.29 -7.67
C VAL A 115 -12.74 2.40 -8.10
N THR A 116 -13.95 2.88 -7.88
CA THR A 116 -15.17 2.31 -8.47
C THR A 116 -15.76 3.31 -9.43
N TYR A 117 -16.47 2.82 -10.46
CA TYR A 117 -17.12 3.66 -11.44
C TYR A 117 -18.61 3.73 -11.15
N SER A 118 -19.13 4.96 -11.06
CA SER A 118 -20.56 5.23 -11.00
C SER A 118 -20.90 6.10 -12.21
N GLY A 119 -21.31 5.45 -13.30
CA GLY A 119 -21.37 6.07 -14.63
C GLY A 119 -19.99 6.52 -15.11
N THR A 120 -19.86 7.79 -15.53
CA THR A 120 -18.58 8.39 -15.95
C THR A 120 -17.72 8.88 -14.79
N ARG A 121 -18.23 8.84 -13.55
CA ARG A 121 -17.53 9.38 -12.38
C ARG A 121 -16.72 8.30 -11.68
N ARG A 122 -15.45 8.62 -11.39
CA ARG A 122 -14.58 7.84 -10.52
C ARG A 122 -14.87 8.15 -9.06
N GLN A 123 -15.18 7.12 -8.29
CA GLN A 123 -15.38 7.18 -6.85
C GLN A 123 -14.24 6.44 -6.15
N PHE A 124 -13.53 7.13 -5.27
CA PHE A 124 -12.41 6.55 -4.53
C PHE A 124 -12.89 5.96 -3.20
N SER A 125 -12.27 4.87 -2.75
CA SER A 125 -12.53 4.27 -1.45
C SER A 125 -12.24 5.25 -0.32
N HIS A 126 -13.06 5.24 0.73
CA HIS A 126 -12.97 6.23 1.79
C HIS A 126 -11.64 6.16 2.57
N PHE A 127 -10.95 7.30 2.73
CA PHE A 127 -9.60 7.40 3.32
C PHE A 127 -9.44 6.90 4.75
N LYS A 128 -10.54 6.88 5.54
CA LYS A 128 -10.51 6.36 6.92
C LYS A 128 -10.55 4.83 6.97
N ARG A 129 -10.95 4.18 5.88
CA ARG A 129 -11.04 2.72 5.77
C ARG A 129 -9.82 2.19 5.03
N TYR A 130 -9.56 0.89 5.18
CA TYR A 130 -8.54 0.19 4.42
C TYR A 130 -7.11 0.68 4.64
N THR A 131 -6.77 0.99 5.89
CA THR A 131 -5.41 1.37 6.26
C THR A 131 -5.02 0.73 7.58
N TYR A 132 -3.87 0.05 7.58
CA TYR A 132 -3.22 -0.42 8.80
C TYR A 132 -2.11 0.54 9.19
N PHE A 133 -2.05 0.93 10.47
CA PHE A 133 -0.85 1.49 11.06
C PHE A 133 -0.04 0.34 11.66
N VAL A 134 1.25 0.31 11.36
CA VAL A 134 2.16 -0.76 11.76
C VAL A 134 3.39 -0.12 12.39
N SER A 135 3.75 -0.62 13.57
CA SER A 135 4.90 -0.12 14.34
C SER A 135 5.69 -1.29 14.92
N PRO A 136 7.04 -1.24 14.91
CA PRO A 136 7.86 -2.24 15.60
C PRO A 136 7.55 -2.34 17.09
N ALA A 137 7.00 -1.28 17.70
CA ALA A 137 6.61 -1.25 19.11
C ALA A 137 5.35 -2.09 19.43
N PHE A 138 4.61 -2.53 18.42
CA PHE A 138 3.34 -3.25 18.59
C PHE A 138 3.41 -4.70 18.08
N THR A 139 2.48 -5.53 18.54
CA THR A 139 2.37 -6.93 18.08
C THR A 139 1.82 -7.04 16.65
N ASN A 140 1.15 -6.00 16.14
CA ASN A 140 0.58 -5.92 14.78
C ASN A 140 -0.28 -7.14 14.38
N LYS A 141 -0.95 -7.77 15.34
CA LYS A 141 -1.68 -9.05 15.14
C LYS A 141 -2.68 -8.97 13.99
N THR A 142 -3.48 -7.91 13.94
CA THR A 142 -4.49 -7.72 12.89
C THR A 142 -3.84 -7.57 11.52
N PHE A 143 -2.83 -6.71 11.39
CA PHE A 143 -2.10 -6.55 10.13
C PHE A 143 -1.47 -7.87 9.66
N LEU A 144 -0.76 -8.56 10.55
CA LEU A 144 -0.09 -9.83 10.24
C LEU A 144 -1.07 -10.94 9.85
N LYS A 145 -2.24 -10.98 10.49
CA LYS A 145 -3.31 -11.93 10.13
C LYS A 145 -3.92 -11.54 8.79
N GLN A 146 -4.51 -10.35 8.72
CA GLN A 146 -5.29 -9.92 7.57
C GLN A 146 -4.43 -9.82 6.32
N VAL A 147 -3.30 -9.10 6.35
CA VAL A 147 -2.45 -8.93 5.16
C VAL A 147 -1.61 -10.19 4.88
N GLY A 148 -1.20 -10.92 5.91
CA GLY A 148 -0.45 -12.17 5.74
C GLY A 148 -1.28 -13.28 5.07
N GLU A 149 -2.55 -13.39 5.44
CA GLU A 149 -3.48 -14.44 4.97
C GLU A 149 -4.32 -13.97 3.78
N ALA A 150 -4.44 -12.66 3.52
CA ALA A 150 -5.22 -12.07 2.43
C ALA A 150 -4.99 -12.71 1.07
N ASP A 151 -6.05 -12.83 0.28
CA ASP A 151 -5.91 -13.18 -1.13
C ASP A 151 -5.64 -11.92 -1.98
N PHE A 152 -4.57 -11.97 -2.78
CA PHE A 152 -4.14 -10.91 -3.69
C PHE A 152 -4.50 -11.25 -5.14
N SER A 153 -5.50 -12.10 -5.37
CA SER A 153 -5.96 -12.52 -6.70
C SER A 153 -6.90 -11.50 -7.37
N SER A 154 -7.56 -10.63 -6.59
CA SER A 154 -8.51 -9.64 -7.10
C SER A 154 -8.62 -8.40 -6.21
N ILE A 155 -9.18 -7.31 -6.74
CA ILE A 155 -9.48 -6.09 -5.97
C ILE A 155 -10.52 -6.38 -4.87
N ASP A 156 -11.50 -7.25 -5.12
CA ASP A 156 -12.57 -7.50 -4.15
C ASP A 156 -12.08 -8.34 -2.96
N SER A 157 -11.27 -9.37 -3.21
CA SER A 157 -10.59 -10.13 -2.16
C SER A 157 -9.69 -9.23 -1.30
N LEU A 158 -9.04 -8.23 -1.91
CA LEU A 158 -8.27 -7.23 -1.18
C LEU A 158 -9.15 -6.32 -0.33
N LYS A 159 -10.30 -5.86 -0.84
CA LYS A 159 -11.23 -5.05 -0.04
C LYS A 159 -11.69 -5.81 1.21
N GLU A 160 -11.98 -7.11 1.08
CA GLU A 160 -12.36 -7.95 2.23
C GLU A 160 -11.26 -7.98 3.30
N ALA A 161 -10.01 -8.25 2.91
CA ALA A 161 -8.87 -8.27 3.81
C ALA A 161 -8.59 -6.92 4.52
N PHE A 162 -9.06 -5.81 3.94
CA PHE A 162 -8.88 -4.48 4.52
C PHE A 162 -10.13 -3.98 5.27
N SER A 163 -11.28 -4.65 5.12
CA SER A 163 -12.57 -4.32 5.74
C SER A 163 -12.62 -4.86 7.17
N VAL A 164 -11.72 -4.39 8.03
CA VAL A 164 -11.77 -4.71 9.46
C VAL A 164 -12.81 -3.80 10.11
N GLU A 165 -13.83 -4.41 10.71
CA GLU A 165 -14.86 -3.73 11.52
C GLU A 165 -14.27 -3.05 12.76
#